data_AF-A0A4V1MA16-F1
#
_entry.id   AF-A0A4V1MA16-F1
#
_cell.length_a   1.000
_cell.length_b   1.000
_cell.length_c   1.000
_cell.angle_alpha   90.00
_cell.angle_beta   90.00
_cell.angle_gamma   90.00
#
_symmetry.space_group_name_H-M   'P 1'
#
loop_
_entity.id
_entity.type
_entity.pdbx_description
1 polymer ?
#
loop_
_entity_poly.entity_id
_entity_poly.type
_entity_poly.pdbx_seq_one_letter_code
_entity_poly.pdbx_strand_id
1 'polypeptide(L)'
;MARVFFFLIAAVAFIKVNAQTASKLDISAGYISIFFKKGTAKTVGWESTRRMPKGNFSCKEQEDGTLFLKYFPSDVITEYKVATRDIIGDPNKVPKQIAGFKLKGIYLNPVEPPEYYYALYIHPEYKNSLLIVGYLELGKFFTGANYYSETAENPFREKNIDFGSK
;
A
#
# COMPACT_ATOMS: atom_id res chain seq x y z
N MET A 1 -62.43 -24.03 8.26
CA MET A 1 -61.40 -23.23 8.98
C MET A 1 -60.03 -23.81 8.65
N ALA A 2 -59.11 -22.94 8.27
CA ALA A 2 -57.81 -23.26 7.71
C ALA A 2 -56.81 -23.81 8.74
N ARG A 3 -55.82 -24.59 8.27
CA ARG A 3 -54.39 -24.25 8.39
C ARG A 3 -53.53 -25.27 7.64
N VAL A 4 -53.12 -24.85 6.44
CA VAL A 4 -52.01 -25.43 5.68
C VAL A 4 -50.73 -25.03 6.40
N PHE A 5 -49.94 -25.99 6.86
CA PHE A 5 -48.58 -25.75 7.35
C PHE A 5 -47.64 -25.72 6.13
N PHE A 6 -47.29 -24.51 5.70
CA PHE A 6 -46.16 -24.29 4.80
C PHE A 6 -44.87 -24.34 5.63
N PHE A 7 -44.08 -25.41 5.48
CA PHE A 7 -42.69 -25.42 5.90
C PHE A 7 -41.88 -24.56 4.93
N LEU A 8 -41.61 -23.32 5.31
CA LEU A 8 -40.65 -22.45 4.63
C LEU A 8 -39.25 -22.84 5.14
N ILE A 9 -38.53 -23.68 4.41
CA ILE A 9 -37.10 -23.88 4.63
C ILE A 9 -36.41 -22.61 4.13
N ALA A 10 -36.11 -21.70 5.05
CA ALA A 10 -35.24 -20.57 4.78
C ALA A 10 -33.85 -21.13 4.43
N ALA A 11 -33.56 -21.22 3.14
CA ALA A 11 -32.21 -21.37 2.64
C ALA A 11 -31.41 -20.17 3.16
N VAL A 12 -30.64 -20.40 4.23
CA VAL A 12 -29.60 -19.47 4.65
C VAL A 12 -28.55 -19.51 3.56
N ALA A 13 -28.74 -18.66 2.54
CA ALA A 13 -27.70 -18.29 1.63
C ALA A 13 -26.63 -17.62 2.48
N PHE A 14 -25.61 -18.39 2.88
CA PHE A 14 -24.33 -17.83 3.26
C PHE A 14 -23.85 -17.04 2.05
N ILE A 15 -24.13 -15.73 2.06
CA ILE A 15 -23.46 -14.75 1.24
C ILE A 15 -22.01 -14.80 1.72
N LYS A 16 -21.23 -15.73 1.15
CA LYS A 16 -19.77 -15.61 1.13
C LYS A 16 -19.52 -14.28 0.43
N VAL A 17 -19.27 -13.25 1.24
CA VAL A 17 -18.65 -12.01 0.78
C VAL A 17 -17.47 -12.47 -0.06
N ASN A 18 -17.51 -12.17 -1.36
CA ASN A 18 -16.41 -12.37 -2.27
C ASN A 18 -15.22 -11.59 -1.69
N ALA A 19 -14.39 -12.29 -0.92
CA ALA A 19 -13.05 -11.85 -0.61
C ALA A 19 -12.37 -11.72 -1.97
N GLN A 20 -12.19 -10.46 -2.35
CA GLN A 20 -11.61 -10.03 -3.59
C GLN A 20 -10.24 -10.70 -3.75
N THR A 21 -10.17 -11.83 -4.47
CA THR A 21 -8.91 -12.47 -4.85
C THR A 21 -8.26 -11.62 -5.93
N ALA A 22 -7.84 -10.40 -5.56
CA ALA A 22 -6.74 -9.76 -6.27
C ALA A 22 -5.56 -10.73 -6.13
N SER A 23 -4.93 -11.11 -7.24
CA SER A 23 -3.72 -11.92 -7.24
C SER A 23 -2.76 -11.41 -6.17
N LYS A 24 -2.16 -12.31 -5.38
CA LYS A 24 -1.14 -11.97 -4.37
C LYS A 24 -0.11 -11.04 -5.01
N LEU A 25 0.26 -9.99 -4.29
CA LEU A 25 1.28 -9.05 -4.76
C LEU A 25 2.60 -9.79 -5.03
N ASP A 26 3.14 -9.65 -6.24
CA ASP A 26 4.50 -10.09 -6.58
C ASP A 26 5.09 -9.01 -7.50
N ILE A 27 5.76 -8.04 -6.90
CA ILE A 27 6.35 -6.88 -7.58
C ILE A 27 7.87 -7.04 -7.59
N SER A 28 8.48 -6.79 -8.75
CA SER A 28 9.92 -6.61 -8.92
C SER A 28 10.20 -5.30 -9.67
N ALA A 29 10.87 -4.35 -9.04
CA ALA A 29 11.06 -3.01 -9.56
C ALA A 29 12.54 -2.62 -9.62
N GLY A 30 12.99 -2.11 -10.77
CA GLY A 30 14.37 -1.74 -11.03
C GLY A 30 14.69 -0.26 -10.79
N TYR A 31 13.68 0.57 -10.56
CA TYR A 31 13.80 2.02 -10.37
C TYR A 31 13.12 2.46 -9.08
N ILE A 32 13.61 3.55 -8.51
CA ILE A 32 13.05 4.22 -7.34
C ILE A 32 13.03 5.75 -7.55
N SER A 33 11.98 6.38 -7.05
CA SER A 33 11.91 7.82 -6.80
C SER A 33 11.36 8.03 -5.38
N ILE A 34 11.92 9.01 -4.66
CA ILE A 34 11.59 9.27 -3.25
C ILE A 34 11.00 10.68 -3.14
N PHE A 35 9.96 10.81 -2.33
CA PHE A 35 9.38 12.07 -1.92
C PHE A 35 9.76 12.37 -0.47
N PHE A 36 10.41 13.52 -0.26
CA PHE A 36 10.78 13.99 1.08
C PHE A 36 9.80 15.06 1.57
N LYS A 37 9.35 14.94 2.83
CA LYS A 37 8.63 16.03 3.51
C LYS A 37 9.60 17.15 3.90
N LYS A 38 9.12 18.38 3.80
CA LYS A 38 9.83 19.62 4.08
C LYS A 38 10.49 19.67 5.48
N GLY A 39 11.82 19.82 5.49
CA GLY A 39 12.54 20.68 6.44
C GLY A 39 12.98 21.99 5.74
N THR A 40 13.78 22.84 6.38
CA THR A 40 14.22 24.19 5.91
C THR A 40 15.03 24.22 4.60
N ALA A 41 15.21 23.10 3.90
CA ALA A 41 16.03 23.00 2.69
C ALA A 41 15.22 23.16 1.38
N LYS A 42 15.90 23.66 0.35
CA LYS A 42 15.42 24.32 -0.88
C LYS A 42 14.65 23.48 -1.91
N THR A 43 14.30 22.22 -1.67
CA THR A 43 13.57 21.42 -2.67
C THR A 43 12.43 20.62 -2.05
N VAL A 44 11.22 20.92 -2.52
CA VAL A 44 9.98 20.16 -2.30
C VAL A 44 9.77 19.28 -3.52
N GLY A 45 9.42 18.01 -3.32
CA GLY A 45 8.92 17.16 -4.39
C GLY A 45 9.61 15.82 -4.53
N TRP A 46 9.27 15.15 -5.62
CA TRP A 46 9.86 13.88 -6.01
C TRP A 46 11.29 14.08 -6.51
N GLU A 47 12.22 13.29 -5.97
CA GLU A 47 13.55 13.15 -6.56
C GLU A 47 13.46 12.59 -7.99
N SER A 48 14.47 12.86 -8.80
CA SER A 48 14.62 12.19 -10.08
C SER A 48 14.65 10.67 -9.90
N THR A 49 13.85 9.97 -10.69
CA THR A 49 13.84 8.51 -10.74
C THR A 49 15.23 8.01 -11.09
N ARG A 50 15.72 7.03 -10.35
CA ARG A 50 17.03 6.41 -10.57
C ARG A 50 16.94 4.89 -10.53
N ARG A 51 17.85 4.23 -11.24
CA ARG A 51 18.03 2.77 -11.13
C ARG A 51 18.46 2.39 -9.72
N MET A 52 17.98 1.24 -9.26
CA MET A 52 18.42 0.67 -8.01
C MET A 52 19.85 0.15 -8.12
N PRO A 53 20.78 0.59 -7.26
CA PRO A 53 22.22 0.37 -7.45
C PRO A 53 22.65 -1.09 -7.25
N LYS A 54 21.91 -1.87 -6.44
CA LYS A 54 22.26 -3.26 -6.11
C LYS A 54 21.24 -4.26 -6.61
N GLY A 55 20.55 -3.95 -7.70
CA GLY A 55 19.48 -4.79 -8.24
C GLY A 55 18.10 -4.40 -7.71
N ASN A 56 17.09 -5.18 -8.09
CA ASN A 56 15.70 -4.78 -7.97
C ASN A 56 15.18 -4.84 -6.53
N PHE A 57 14.28 -3.90 -6.22
CA PHE A 57 13.33 -4.03 -5.12
C PHE A 57 12.37 -5.20 -5.40
N SER A 58 11.96 -5.90 -4.35
CA SER A 58 10.86 -6.87 -4.43
C SER A 58 9.88 -6.74 -3.28
N CYS A 59 8.60 -6.97 -3.56
CA CYS A 59 7.53 -7.02 -2.58
C CYS A 59 6.61 -8.20 -2.90
N LYS A 60 6.52 -9.16 -1.96
CA LYS A 60 5.74 -10.39 -2.13
C LYS A 60 4.74 -10.59 -0.99
N GLU A 61 3.48 -10.72 -1.34
CA GLU A 61 2.39 -11.01 -0.39
C GLU A 61 2.35 -12.50 -0.06
N GLN A 62 2.38 -12.80 1.23
CA GLN A 62 2.26 -14.13 1.79
C GLN A 62 0.79 -14.54 1.95
N GLU A 63 0.53 -15.78 2.36
CA GLU A 63 -0.83 -16.31 2.47
C GLU A 63 -1.68 -15.60 3.53
N ASP A 64 -1.04 -15.15 4.60
CA ASP A 64 -1.64 -14.41 5.72
C ASP A 64 -1.79 -12.90 5.43
N GLY A 65 -1.40 -12.45 4.23
CA GLY A 65 -1.39 -11.04 3.84
C GLY A 65 -0.15 -10.27 4.31
N THR A 66 0.77 -10.89 5.05
CA THR A 66 2.08 -10.30 5.37
C THR A 66 2.81 -10.00 4.06
N LEU A 67 3.48 -8.84 3.97
CA LEU A 67 4.36 -8.54 2.85
C LEU A 67 5.81 -8.77 3.22
N PHE A 68 6.53 -9.44 2.33
CA PHE A 68 7.97 -9.61 2.39
C PHE A 68 8.62 -8.63 1.41
N LEU A 69 9.29 -7.63 1.95
CA LEU A 69 10.00 -6.62 1.18
C LEU A 69 11.50 -6.89 1.21
N LYS A 70 12.15 -6.70 0.07
CA LYS A 70 13.60 -6.57 -0.04
C LYS A 70 13.93 -5.34 -0.86
N TYR A 71 14.74 -4.44 -0.33
CA TYR A 71 15.18 -3.26 -1.06
C TYR A 71 16.27 -3.62 -2.06
N PHE A 72 17.13 -4.59 -1.74
CA PHE A 72 18.07 -5.23 -2.65
C PHE A 72 17.96 -6.76 -2.56
N PRO A 73 18.32 -7.53 -3.60
CA PRO A 73 18.22 -9.00 -3.59
C PRO A 73 18.97 -9.67 -2.43
N SER A 74 20.11 -9.08 -2.05
CA SER A 74 20.97 -9.55 -0.95
C SER A 74 20.46 -9.17 0.44
N ASP A 75 19.45 -8.32 0.55
CA ASP A 75 18.94 -7.87 1.85
C ASP A 75 18.22 -9.00 2.58
N VAL A 76 18.26 -8.88 3.91
CA VAL A 76 17.32 -9.60 4.77
C VAL A 76 15.90 -9.16 4.44
N ILE A 77 14.96 -10.10 4.56
CA ILE A 77 13.55 -9.82 4.34
C ILE A 77 13.09 -8.86 5.44
N THR A 78 12.44 -7.77 5.05
CA THR A 78 11.69 -6.92 5.97
C THR A 78 10.23 -7.32 5.90
N GLU A 79 9.65 -7.72 7.04
CA GLU A 79 8.24 -8.11 7.12
C GLU A 79 7.37 -6.90 7.40
N TYR A 80 6.25 -6.80 6.67
CA TYR A 80 5.22 -5.81 6.88
C TYR A 80 3.91 -6.52 7.17
N LYS A 81 3.39 -6.37 8.40
CA LYS A 81 2.16 -7.02 8.85
C LYS A 81 0.96 -6.15 8.50
N VAL A 82 -0.15 -6.77 8.09
CA VAL A 82 -1.40 -6.05 7.82
C VAL A 82 -1.86 -5.34 9.10
N ALA A 83 -2.12 -4.05 9.01
CA ALA A 83 -2.66 -3.30 10.12
C ALA A 83 -4.17 -3.57 10.23
N THR A 84 -4.62 -4.07 11.39
CA THR A 84 -6.04 -4.35 11.64
C THR A 84 -6.76 -3.08 12.07
N ARG A 85 -8.11 -3.07 11.94
CA ARG A 85 -8.96 -1.94 12.34
C ARG A 85 -8.72 -1.51 13.79
N ASP A 86 -8.49 -2.49 14.66
CA ASP A 86 -8.29 -2.27 16.09
C ASP A 86 -6.99 -1.51 16.38
N ILE A 87 -6.01 -1.55 15.47
CA ILE A 87 -4.72 -0.88 15.60
C ILE A 87 -4.73 0.50 14.95
N ILE A 88 -5.35 0.62 13.76
CA ILE A 88 -5.30 1.86 12.96
C ILE A 88 -6.31 2.93 13.36
N GLY A 89 -7.35 2.58 14.12
CA GLY A 89 -8.48 3.46 14.42
C GLY A 89 -9.36 3.71 13.18
N ASP A 90 -9.16 4.84 12.50
CA ASP A 90 -9.97 5.26 11.33
C ASP A 90 -9.17 5.22 10.00
N PRO A 91 -9.35 4.18 9.18
CA PRO A 91 -8.67 4.07 7.88
C PRO A 91 -9.11 5.11 6.86
N ASN A 92 -10.22 5.84 7.06
CA ASN A 92 -10.70 6.83 6.09
C ASN A 92 -9.81 8.06 5.97
N LYS A 93 -8.86 8.24 6.90
CA LYS A 93 -7.84 9.30 6.83
C LYS A 93 -6.78 9.04 5.77
N VAL A 94 -6.73 7.83 5.21
CA VAL A 94 -5.81 7.47 4.14
C VAL A 94 -6.54 7.59 2.79
N PRO A 95 -5.99 8.31 1.81
CA PRO A 95 -6.55 8.34 0.46
C PRO A 95 -6.75 6.93 -0.09
N LYS A 96 -7.90 6.66 -0.72
CA LYS A 96 -8.15 5.35 -1.36
C LYS A 96 -7.48 5.23 -2.72
N GLN A 97 -7.11 6.35 -3.32
CA GLN A 97 -6.49 6.41 -4.63
C GLN A 97 -5.60 7.65 -4.76
N ILE A 98 -4.46 7.52 -5.43
CA ILE A 98 -3.51 8.60 -5.72
C ILE A 98 -3.01 8.42 -7.16
N ALA A 99 -3.25 9.41 -8.02
CA ALA A 99 -2.75 9.44 -9.41
C ALA A 99 -3.07 8.20 -10.28
N GLY A 100 -4.11 7.42 -9.94
CA GLY A 100 -4.45 6.16 -10.62
C GLY A 100 -4.16 4.91 -9.77
N PHE A 101 -3.21 5.01 -8.83
CA PHE A 101 -2.85 3.92 -7.92
C PHE A 101 -3.90 3.78 -6.82
N LYS A 102 -4.40 2.57 -6.61
CA LYS A 102 -5.43 2.23 -5.62
C LYS A 102 -4.78 1.68 -4.35
N LEU A 103 -5.30 2.08 -3.19
CA LEU A 103 -4.86 1.57 -1.90
C LEU A 103 -5.06 0.05 -1.85
N LYS A 104 -3.98 -0.69 -1.64
CA LYS A 104 -3.97 -2.14 -1.44
C LYS A 104 -4.17 -2.49 0.03
N GLY A 105 -3.52 -1.75 0.92
CA GLY A 105 -3.62 -1.99 2.36
C GLY A 105 -2.77 -1.02 3.17
N ILE A 106 -2.94 -1.11 4.49
CA ILE A 106 -2.14 -0.39 5.49
C ILE A 106 -1.37 -1.45 6.26
N TYR A 107 -0.09 -1.20 6.48
CA TYR A 107 0.85 -2.17 7.03
C TYR A 107 1.71 -1.56 8.13
N LEU A 108 2.22 -2.42 9.00
CA LEU A 108 3.15 -2.11 10.09
C LEU A 108 4.46 -2.83 9.84
N ASN A 109 5.58 -2.15 10.05
CA ASN A 109 6.89 -2.80 10.16
C ASN A 109 7.12 -3.12 11.65
N PRO A 110 7.18 -4.40 12.08
CA PRO A 110 7.32 -4.76 13.49
C PRO A 110 8.62 -4.26 14.17
N VAL A 111 9.60 -3.81 13.39
CA VAL A 111 10.87 -3.25 13.89
C VAL A 111 10.73 -1.75 14.19
N GLU A 112 9.73 -1.08 13.61
CA GLU A 112 9.48 0.35 13.81
C GLU A 112 8.54 0.58 15.01
N PRO A 113 8.52 1.80 15.57
CA PRO A 113 7.54 2.14 16.61
C PRO A 113 6.09 1.90 16.14
N PRO A 114 5.18 1.47 17.03
CA PRO A 114 3.82 1.05 16.67
C PRO A 114 2.96 2.17 16.06
N GLU A 115 3.37 3.43 16.21
CA GLU A 115 2.74 4.60 15.62
C GLU A 115 3.13 4.86 14.16
N TYR A 116 4.06 4.09 13.58
CA TYR A 116 4.41 4.14 12.17
C TYR A 116 3.55 3.21 11.32
N TYR A 117 2.95 3.78 10.28
CA TYR A 117 2.07 3.08 9.36
C TYR A 117 2.51 3.30 7.90
N TYR A 118 2.34 2.26 7.09
CA TYR A 118 2.69 2.28 5.68
C TYR A 118 1.46 1.95 4.84
N ALA A 119 0.96 2.93 4.09
CA ALA A 119 -0.10 2.74 3.12
C ALA A 119 0.51 2.37 1.76
N LEU A 120 0.15 1.20 1.24
CA LEU A 120 0.65 0.70 -0.05
C LEU A 120 -0.41 0.86 -1.13
N TYR A 121 0.01 1.37 -2.29
CA TYR A 121 -0.86 1.57 -3.44
C TYR A 121 -0.29 0.90 -4.69
N ILE A 122 -1.18 0.28 -5.46
CA ILE A 122 -0.85 -0.46 -6.69
C ILE A 122 -1.63 0.10 -7.87
N HIS A 123 -1.08 0.00 -9.07
CA HIS A 123 -1.77 0.37 -10.29
C HIS A 123 -2.34 -0.88 -10.99
N PRO A 124 -3.59 -0.87 -11.49
CA PRO A 124 -4.15 -2.02 -12.21
C PRO A 124 -3.41 -2.33 -13.52
N GLU A 125 -2.79 -1.32 -14.14
CA GLU A 125 -2.15 -1.44 -15.46
C GLU A 125 -0.61 -1.45 -15.37
N TYR A 126 -0.01 -0.96 -14.28
CA TYR A 126 1.44 -0.94 -14.09
C TYR A 126 1.85 -2.04 -13.11
N LYS A 127 2.01 -3.26 -13.62
CA LYS A 127 2.12 -4.50 -12.82
C LYS A 127 3.30 -4.51 -11.84
N ASN A 128 4.43 -3.89 -12.19
CA ASN A 128 5.63 -3.82 -11.35
C ASN A 128 5.81 -2.44 -10.71
N SER A 129 4.71 -1.75 -10.40
CA SER A 129 4.75 -0.43 -9.80
C SER A 129 4.08 -0.40 -8.42
N LEU A 130 4.78 0.16 -7.43
CA LEU A 130 4.35 0.23 -6.05
C LEU A 130 4.64 1.61 -5.48
N LEU A 131 3.62 2.26 -4.93
CA LEU A 131 3.78 3.44 -4.09
C LEU A 131 3.63 3.01 -2.63
N ILE A 132 4.64 3.33 -1.81
CA ILE A 132 4.61 3.16 -0.36
C ILE A 132 4.59 4.55 0.27
N VAL A 133 3.57 4.84 1.07
CA VAL A 133 3.39 6.13 1.76
C VAL A 133 3.48 5.91 3.27
N GLY A 134 4.46 6.55 3.91
CA GLY A 134 4.69 6.47 5.35
C GLY A 134 3.93 7.55 6.12
N TYR A 135 3.39 7.16 7.27
CA TYR A 135 2.74 8.03 8.24
C TYR A 135 3.24 7.75 9.65
N LEU A 136 3.49 8.81 10.42
CA LEU A 136 3.50 8.80 11.87
C LEU A 136 2.08 9.20 12.32
N GLU A 137 1.41 8.36 13.11
CA GLU A 137 -0.04 8.44 13.33
C GLU A 137 -0.85 8.43 12.01
N LEU A 138 -1.52 7.32 11.71
CA LEU A 138 -2.14 7.08 10.41
C LEU A 138 -2.97 8.27 9.88
N GLY A 139 -2.62 8.74 8.68
CA GLY A 139 -3.32 9.81 7.96
C GLY A 139 -3.20 11.20 8.60
N LYS A 140 -2.39 11.36 9.66
CA LYS A 140 -2.11 12.67 10.27
C LYS A 140 -0.76 13.22 9.86
N PHE A 141 0.33 12.53 10.19
CA PHE A 141 1.67 13.02 9.91
C PHE A 141 2.32 12.20 8.80
N PHE A 142 2.21 12.69 7.56
CA PHE A 142 3.03 12.17 6.46
C PHE A 142 4.53 12.24 6.85
N THR A 143 5.28 11.17 6.57
CA THR A 143 6.73 11.09 6.82
C THR A 143 7.55 11.00 5.54
N GLY A 144 7.02 10.36 4.50
CA GLY A 144 7.68 10.22 3.19
C GLY A 144 6.93 9.28 2.26
N ALA A 145 7.29 9.28 0.98
CA ALA A 145 6.78 8.30 0.03
C ALA A 145 7.89 7.76 -0.88
N ASN A 146 7.83 6.47 -1.15
CA ASN A 146 8.72 5.80 -2.09
C ASN A 146 7.90 5.24 -3.24
N TYR A 147 8.30 5.56 -4.46
CA TYR A 147 7.73 4.98 -5.66
C TYR A 147 8.74 4.05 -6.31
N TYR A 148 8.36 2.79 -6.45
CA TYR A 148 9.12 1.75 -7.13
C TYR A 148 8.45 1.41 -8.45
N SER A 149 9.24 1.28 -9.52
CA SER A 149 8.74 0.90 -10.84
C SER A 149 9.74 0.09 -11.65
N GLU A 150 9.27 -0.59 -12.69
CA GLU A 150 10.11 -1.20 -13.72
C GLU A 150 10.63 -0.17 -14.75
N THR A 151 10.01 1.02 -14.82
CA THR A 151 10.38 2.09 -15.74
C THR A 151 10.94 3.32 -14.99
N ALA A 152 11.58 4.22 -15.72
CA ALA A 152 12.09 5.48 -15.16
C ALA A 152 10.98 6.56 -15.01
N GLU A 153 9.79 6.30 -15.55
CA GLU A 153 8.65 7.22 -15.52
C GLU A 153 8.08 7.32 -14.11
N ASN A 154 7.82 8.54 -13.64
CA ASN A 154 7.21 8.77 -12.33
C ASN A 154 5.90 9.57 -12.51
N PRO A 155 4.74 8.90 -12.50
CA PRO A 155 3.46 9.55 -12.74
C PRO A 155 3.08 10.53 -11.61
N PHE A 156 3.67 10.39 -10.42
CA PHE A 156 3.46 11.31 -9.31
C PHE A 156 4.25 12.60 -9.49
N ARG A 157 5.47 12.51 -10.02
CA ARG A 157 6.27 13.69 -10.38
C ARG A 157 5.63 14.45 -11.55
N GLU A 158 5.23 13.74 -12.60
CA GLU A 158 4.59 14.34 -13.79
C GLU A 158 3.30 15.09 -13.46
N LYS A 159 2.51 14.54 -12.53
CA LYS A 159 1.26 15.15 -12.06
C LYS A 159 1.46 16.13 -10.90
N ASN A 160 2.70 16.44 -10.50
CA ASN A 160 3.04 17.30 -9.37
C ASN A 160 2.29 16.93 -8.08
N ILE A 161 2.19 15.63 -7.79
CA ILE A 161 1.53 15.14 -6.58
C ILE A 161 2.38 15.52 -5.36
N ASP A 162 1.75 16.25 -4.45
CA ASP A 162 2.29 16.64 -3.15
C ASP A 162 1.48 15.97 -2.04
N PHE A 163 2.18 15.49 -1.02
CA PHE A 163 1.61 14.89 0.20
C PHE A 163 1.53 15.90 1.35
N GLY A 164 1.93 17.16 1.12
CA GLY A 164 1.96 18.25 2.08
C GLY A 164 1.23 19.49 1.60
N SER A 165 -0.11 19.50 1.71
CA SER A 165 -0.90 20.67 2.19
C SER A 165 -2.40 20.45 2.01
N LYS A 166 -3.06 19.91 3.04
CA LYS A 166 -4.27 20.46 3.65
C LYS A 166 -4.20 20.25 5.15
#